data_AF-A0A3N2RBS2-F1
#
_entry.id   AF-A0A3N2RBS2-F1
#
_cell.length_a   1.000
_cell.length_b   1.000
_cell.length_c   1.000
_cell.angle_alpha   90.00
_cell.angle_beta   90.00
_cell.angle_gamma   90.00
#
_symmetry.space_group_name_H-M   'P 1'
#
loop_
_entity.id
_entity.type
_entity.pdbx_description
1 polymer ?
#
loop_
_entity_poly.entity_id
_entity_poly.type
_entity_poly.pdbx_seq_one_letter_code
_entity_poly.pdbx_strand_id
1 'polypeptide(L)'
;MPLFARSLPQTALLAAALAAATLATARFAHAGPADDEFAAAVAACKAAPKSGTRYVAVTGAFMRPVPRADGGVVARIPIAAAVTLECERDGWVRGTSELPQPSVGWIRADLLQAKAPTLASLNADYAAAAPDQRKTVAERIVALAPYQAPGHQLLIDTLNKAGDAEGARKAGEFRDRMFSPKPERLSGEPKLLFVVERGYAAPVARIGDDGRLQEADASTRYFPPLRGLYFFRRGGADGIAQVLDVALSDVTGEAHVRIAPATARSDEARGLATNFPATSAKPAADAAAPAAARKAAEEALRAGLRQQKAERAQIERALKAKPDHERDLGMELHTFEAGSAGPMAIATVVWNLPVAGPDQVETSVSASAILEGDGKGGYRVVASQGASSGGDMLESPRFFDRLDLDGDGVPELIFQVGQYEGVDYQIWSRKGGQWKKAYQGGYVGV
;
A
#
# COMPACT_ATOMS: atom_id res chain seq x y z
N MET A 1 45.71 -14.89 78.61
CA MET A 1 47.12 -14.55 78.91
C MET A 1 47.84 -14.29 77.60
N PRO A 2 48.83 -13.38 77.56
CA PRO A 2 48.81 -11.93 77.25
C PRO A 2 48.87 -11.65 75.72
N LEU A 3 48.27 -10.58 75.17
CA LEU A 3 48.68 -9.16 75.07
C LEU A 3 49.94 -8.87 74.22
N PHE A 4 49.75 -8.13 73.11
CA PHE A 4 50.34 -6.82 72.73
C PHE A 4 50.25 -6.66 71.19
N ALA A 5 49.29 -5.89 70.67
CA ALA A 5 49.31 -4.43 70.44
C ALA A 5 50.13 -3.99 69.21
N ARG A 6 49.46 -3.41 68.20
CA ARG A 6 49.91 -2.18 67.50
C ARG A 6 48.80 -1.52 66.65
N SER A 7 48.46 -0.31 67.08
CA SER A 7 48.03 0.90 66.37
C SER A 7 47.48 0.87 64.93
N LEU A 8 46.29 1.45 64.77
CA LEU A 8 45.73 2.04 63.54
C LEU A 8 46.61 3.19 63.00
N PRO A 9 46.52 3.52 61.70
CA PRO A 9 46.06 4.88 61.43
C PRO A 9 45.05 4.98 60.29
N GLN A 10 44.12 5.91 60.52
CA GLN A 10 43.19 6.54 59.59
C GLN A 10 43.88 6.95 58.28
N THR A 11 43.69 6.19 57.20
CA THR A 11 43.87 6.68 55.81
C THR A 11 42.93 5.96 54.83
N ALA A 12 41.72 5.60 55.27
CA ALA A 12 40.69 4.97 54.43
C ALA A 12 39.65 5.97 53.88
N LEU A 13 40.00 7.24 53.71
CA LEU A 13 39.05 8.28 53.25
C LEU A 13 39.61 9.24 52.18
N LEU A 14 40.71 8.90 51.51
CA LEU A 14 41.26 9.72 50.42
C LEU A 14 41.54 8.97 49.09
N ALA A 15 41.21 7.68 48.99
CA ALA A 15 41.36 6.92 47.75
C ALA A 15 40.08 6.83 46.89
N ALA A 16 38.92 7.25 47.42
CA ALA A 16 37.64 7.24 46.68
C ALA A 16 37.34 8.55 45.93
N ALA A 17 38.10 9.63 46.16
CA ALA A 17 37.86 10.93 45.52
C ALA A 17 38.70 11.17 44.25
N LEU A 18 39.71 10.35 43.94
CA LEU A 18 40.54 10.52 42.74
C LEU A 18 40.18 9.57 41.57
N ALA A 19 39.34 8.56 41.78
CA ALA A 19 38.85 7.67 40.72
C ALA A 19 37.52 8.14 40.08
N ALA A 20 36.83 9.12 40.69
CA ALA A 20 35.62 9.73 40.14
C ALA A 20 35.90 10.96 39.26
N ALA A 21 37.14 11.46 39.22
CA ALA A 21 37.55 12.62 38.42
C ALA A 21 38.22 12.26 37.08
N THR A 22 38.54 10.98 36.84
CA THR A 22 39.20 10.50 35.61
C THR A 22 38.29 9.70 34.66
N LEU A 23 37.04 9.41 35.08
CA LEU A 23 36.02 8.81 34.21
C LEU A 23 34.95 9.83 33.73
N ALA A 24 35.03 11.08 34.17
CA ALA A 24 34.18 12.17 33.69
C ALA A 24 34.78 12.97 32.51
N THR A 25 36.02 12.69 32.10
CA THR A 25 36.71 13.41 31.00
C THR A 25 36.92 12.58 29.74
N ALA A 26 36.50 11.32 29.71
CA ALA A 26 36.61 10.43 28.53
C ALA A 26 35.30 10.30 27.71
N ARG A 27 34.35 11.23 27.87
CA ARG A 27 33.15 11.36 27.02
C ARG A 27 33.13 12.62 26.14
N PHE A 28 34.27 13.28 25.96
CA PHE A 28 34.50 14.16 24.81
C PHE A 28 35.17 13.34 23.69
N ALA A 29 34.50 12.27 23.25
CA ALA A 29 34.75 11.75 21.93
C ALA A 29 34.41 12.90 20.97
N HIS A 30 35.43 13.42 20.30
CA HIS A 30 35.34 14.58 19.43
C HIS A 30 34.25 14.36 18.38
N ALA A 31 33.15 15.12 18.53
CA ALA A 31 32.29 15.47 17.41
C ALA A 31 33.21 15.93 16.27
N GLY A 32 33.08 15.33 15.08
CA GLY A 32 33.90 15.76 13.95
C GLY A 32 33.57 17.22 13.60
N PRO A 33 34.39 17.91 12.78
CA PRO A 33 34.07 19.28 12.33
C PRO A 33 32.67 19.43 11.72
N ALA A 34 32.13 18.36 11.12
CA ALA A 34 30.78 18.31 10.57
C ALA A 34 29.67 18.24 11.63
N ASP A 35 29.94 17.62 12.79
CA ASP A 35 29.00 17.52 13.90
C ASP A 35 28.90 18.85 14.65
N ASP A 36 30.02 19.55 14.82
CA ASP A 36 30.06 20.91 15.37
C ASP A 36 29.37 21.92 14.44
N GLU A 37 29.60 21.80 13.13
CA GLU A 37 28.92 22.61 12.10
C GLU A 37 27.40 22.36 12.12
N PHE A 38 26.98 21.11 12.21
CA PHE A 38 25.57 20.72 12.34
C PHE A 38 24.94 21.30 13.61
N ALA A 39 25.60 21.13 14.76
CA ALA A 39 25.10 21.64 16.04
C ALA A 39 24.98 23.17 16.02
N ALA A 40 25.97 23.87 15.48
CA ALA A 40 25.94 25.32 15.33
C ALA A 40 24.82 25.79 14.39
N ALA A 41 24.60 25.11 13.26
CA ALA A 41 23.53 25.43 12.32
C ALA A 41 22.14 25.25 12.96
N VAL A 42 21.92 24.15 13.70
CA VAL A 42 20.67 23.89 14.42
C VAL A 42 20.46 24.89 15.56
N ALA A 43 21.50 25.24 16.32
CA ALA A 43 21.40 26.23 17.38
C ALA A 43 21.02 27.62 16.85
N ALA A 44 21.63 28.06 15.75
CA ALA A 44 21.27 29.30 15.08
C ALA A 44 19.82 29.30 14.59
N CYS A 45 19.33 28.15 14.09
CA CYS A 45 17.95 27.97 13.66
C CYS A 45 16.96 28.17 14.82
N LYS A 46 17.24 27.58 15.99
CA LYS A 46 16.40 27.72 17.19
C LYS A 46 16.35 29.15 17.72
N ALA A 47 17.40 29.94 17.50
CA ALA A 47 17.46 31.34 17.94
C ALA A 47 16.59 32.29 17.09
N ALA A 48 16.24 31.91 15.85
CA ALA A 48 15.46 32.73 14.94
C ALA A 48 14.42 31.89 14.17
N PRO A 49 13.39 31.37 14.85
CA PRO A 49 12.40 30.50 14.22
C PRO A 49 11.58 31.26 13.18
N LYS A 50 11.23 30.57 12.11
CA LYS A 50 10.22 30.98 11.12
C LYS A 50 9.14 29.93 11.05
N SER A 51 7.93 30.36 10.71
CA SER A 51 6.81 29.48 10.41
C SER A 51 6.32 29.72 8.99
N GLY A 52 5.73 28.68 8.40
CA GLY A 52 5.16 28.72 7.06
C GLY A 52 5.49 27.46 6.27
N THR A 53 4.93 27.40 5.07
CA THR A 53 5.17 26.29 4.14
C THR A 53 5.65 26.88 2.82
N ARG A 54 6.76 26.33 2.30
CA ARG A 54 7.17 26.54 0.91
C ARG A 54 7.13 25.20 0.18
N TYR A 55 7.13 25.25 -1.14
CA TYR A 55 7.01 24.09 -2.00
C TYR A 55 8.20 24.02 -2.95
N VAL A 56 8.71 22.82 -3.19
CA VAL A 56 9.79 22.62 -4.18
C VAL A 56 9.30 23.04 -5.56
N ALA A 57 9.97 24.02 -6.16
CA ALA A 57 9.61 24.59 -7.46
C ALA A 57 10.26 23.83 -8.62
N VAL A 58 11.43 23.22 -8.41
CA VAL A 58 12.21 22.51 -9.44
C VAL A 58 11.85 21.02 -9.49
N THR A 59 12.40 20.25 -10.44
CA THR A 59 12.16 18.80 -10.59
C THR A 59 12.44 17.97 -9.32
N GLY A 60 13.28 18.51 -8.42
CA GLY A 60 13.56 17.99 -7.09
C GLY A 60 14.69 18.78 -6.44
N ALA A 61 14.67 18.90 -5.12
CA ALA A 61 15.66 19.64 -4.35
C ALA A 61 16.37 18.74 -3.34
N PHE A 62 17.68 18.88 -3.19
CA PHE A 62 18.44 18.14 -2.20
C PHE A 62 18.34 18.80 -0.82
N MET A 63 17.82 18.05 0.15
CA MET A 63 17.87 18.37 1.56
C MET A 63 19.19 17.87 2.15
N ARG A 64 19.82 18.69 2.99
CA ARG A 64 21.18 18.47 3.50
C ARG A 64 21.24 18.64 5.02
N PRO A 65 22.21 18.05 5.72
CA PRO A 65 22.31 18.21 7.17
C PRO A 65 22.79 19.62 7.55
N VAL A 66 23.55 20.29 6.67
CA VAL A 66 24.12 21.62 6.86
C VAL A 66 23.83 22.54 5.67
N PRO A 67 23.77 23.88 5.85
CA PRO A 67 23.39 24.84 4.81
C PRO A 67 24.53 25.15 3.82
N ARG A 68 25.05 24.13 3.12
CA ARG A 68 26.05 24.28 2.05
C ARG A 68 25.92 23.21 0.96
N ALA A 69 26.35 23.55 -0.24
CA ALA A 69 26.08 22.75 -1.44
C ALA A 69 26.86 21.43 -1.51
N ASP A 70 28.02 21.36 -0.85
CA ASP A 70 28.93 20.21 -0.80
C ASP A 70 28.71 19.33 0.45
N GLY A 71 27.76 19.67 1.32
CA GLY A 71 27.36 18.81 2.43
C GLY A 71 26.73 17.50 1.95
N GLY A 72 26.66 16.47 2.80
CA GLY A 72 25.97 15.23 2.47
C GLY A 72 24.49 15.44 2.07
N VAL A 73 23.88 14.46 1.42
CA VAL A 73 22.45 14.50 1.07
C VAL A 73 21.68 13.69 2.10
N VAL A 74 20.67 14.31 2.72
CA VAL A 74 19.70 13.63 3.58
C VAL A 74 18.63 12.98 2.72
N ALA A 75 18.01 13.77 1.84
CA ALA A 75 16.93 13.32 0.97
C ALA A 75 16.88 14.18 -0.31
N ARG A 76 16.30 13.62 -1.38
CA ARG A 76 15.90 14.37 -2.57
C ARG A 76 14.39 14.58 -2.51
N ILE A 77 13.98 15.81 -2.21
CA ILE A 77 12.58 16.19 -2.05
C ILE A 77 11.97 16.47 -3.44
N PRO A 78 10.87 15.81 -3.83
CA PRO A 78 10.29 15.93 -5.17
C PRO A 78 9.63 17.30 -5.39
N ILE A 79 9.38 17.65 -6.66
CA ILE A 79 8.62 18.86 -7.03
C ILE A 79 7.27 18.91 -6.32
N ALA A 80 6.80 20.11 -5.98
CA ALA A 80 5.55 20.38 -5.27
C ALA A 80 5.41 19.79 -3.86
N ALA A 81 6.41 19.06 -3.35
CA ALA A 81 6.41 18.66 -1.95
C ALA A 81 6.48 19.88 -1.03
N ALA A 82 5.70 19.82 0.03
CA ALA A 82 5.69 20.82 1.09
C ALA A 82 6.96 20.71 1.95
N VAL A 83 7.50 21.87 2.31
CA VAL A 83 8.58 22.05 3.26
C VAL A 83 8.07 22.98 4.35
N THR A 84 7.83 22.43 5.53
CA THR A 84 7.43 23.21 6.71
C THR A 84 8.67 23.88 7.26
N LEU A 85 8.69 25.21 7.23
CA LEU A 85 9.84 26.01 7.61
C LEU A 85 10.04 25.96 9.12
N GLU A 86 11.29 25.80 9.53
CA GLU A 86 11.71 26.02 10.92
C GLU A 86 12.55 27.30 11.05
N CYS A 87 13.39 27.60 10.06
CA CYS A 87 14.18 28.83 10.01
C CYS A 87 14.78 29.06 8.61
N GLU A 88 15.45 30.20 8.43
CA GLU A 88 16.16 30.54 7.21
C GLU A 88 17.50 31.22 7.55
N ARG A 89 18.55 30.86 6.83
CA ARG A 89 19.92 31.36 7.02
C ARG A 89 20.67 31.34 5.69
N ASP A 90 21.28 32.46 5.33
CA ASP A 90 22.24 32.55 4.21
C ASP A 90 21.74 31.95 2.88
N GLY A 91 20.46 32.14 2.56
CA GLY A 91 19.83 31.58 1.35
C GLY A 91 19.45 30.10 1.45
N TRP A 92 19.48 29.53 2.65
CA TRP A 92 19.02 28.18 2.98
C TRP A 92 17.85 28.21 3.94
N VAL A 93 16.92 27.29 3.74
CA VAL A 93 15.78 27.05 4.59
C VAL A 93 16.00 25.74 5.32
N ARG A 94 15.87 25.71 6.64
CA ARG A 94 15.73 24.45 7.38
C ARG A 94 14.25 24.14 7.53
N GLY A 95 13.88 22.89 7.33
CA GLY A 95 12.50 22.46 7.50
C GLY A 95 12.32 20.96 7.46
N THR A 96 11.08 20.53 7.65
CA THR A 96 10.65 19.14 7.50
C THR A 96 9.89 18.94 6.19
N SER A 97 9.98 17.73 5.64
CA SER A 97 9.14 17.29 4.53
C SER A 97 8.74 15.85 4.74
N GLU A 98 7.49 15.52 4.42
CA GLU A 98 6.95 14.16 4.52
C GLU A 98 7.31 13.30 3.29
N LEU A 99 7.81 13.92 2.20
CA LEU A 99 8.08 13.24 0.93
C LEU A 99 9.58 13.24 0.58
N PRO A 100 10.12 12.13 0.03
CA PRO A 100 9.48 10.82 -0.12
C PRO A 100 9.41 10.05 1.21
N GLN A 101 10.03 10.54 2.27
CA GLN A 101 9.92 9.99 3.62
C GLN A 101 10.16 11.14 4.60
N PRO A 102 9.63 11.06 5.84
CA PRO A 102 9.84 12.08 6.85
C PRO A 102 11.32 12.42 7.00
N SER A 103 11.68 13.65 6.63
CA SER A 103 13.06 14.11 6.57
C SER A 103 13.17 15.53 7.13
N VAL A 104 14.29 15.82 7.78
CA VAL A 104 14.61 17.16 8.28
C VAL A 104 15.99 17.60 7.81
N GLY A 105 16.11 18.86 7.41
CA GLY A 105 17.38 19.41 6.94
C GLY A 105 17.24 20.73 6.20
N TRP A 106 18.32 21.12 5.53
CA TRP A 106 18.49 22.39 4.83
C TRP A 106 18.31 22.23 3.33
N ILE A 107 17.50 23.11 2.74
CA ILE A 107 17.25 23.21 1.30
C ILE A 107 17.55 24.64 0.86
N ARG A 108 18.07 24.78 -0.35
CA ARG A 108 18.30 26.07 -1.00
C ARG A 108 16.97 26.84 -1.20
N ALA A 109 16.90 28.06 -0.68
CA ALA A 109 15.67 28.86 -0.64
C ALA A 109 15.16 29.22 -2.04
N ASP A 110 16.07 29.39 -3.01
CA ASP A 110 15.79 29.66 -4.43
C ASP A 110 15.18 28.47 -5.18
N LEU A 111 15.20 27.27 -4.59
CA LEU A 111 14.51 26.09 -5.14
C LEU A 111 13.06 25.96 -4.63
N LEU A 112 12.63 26.87 -3.75
CA LEU A 112 11.35 26.84 -3.06
C LEU A 112 10.46 28.03 -3.48
N GLN A 113 9.15 27.83 -3.49
CA GLN A 113 8.18 28.87 -3.79
C GLN A 113 6.97 28.82 -2.85
N ALA A 114 6.19 29.91 -2.79
CA ALA A 114 5.08 30.03 -1.84
C ALA A 114 3.86 29.14 -2.16
N LYS A 115 3.65 28.79 -3.43
CA LYS A 115 2.50 27.98 -3.89
C LYS A 115 2.99 26.69 -4.54
N ALA A 116 2.36 25.55 -4.28
CA ALA A 116 2.72 24.32 -4.97
C ALA A 116 2.58 24.49 -6.51
N PRO A 117 3.59 24.11 -7.31
CA PRO A 117 3.41 23.95 -8.75
C PRO A 117 2.26 22.99 -9.03
N THR A 118 1.41 23.33 -10.00
CA THR A 118 0.37 22.44 -10.54
C THR A 118 0.64 22.19 -12.01
N LEU A 119 0.04 21.14 -12.59
CA LEU A 119 0.13 20.92 -14.03
C LEU A 119 -0.39 22.13 -14.82
N ALA A 120 -1.45 22.78 -14.34
CA ALA A 120 -2.00 23.98 -14.96
C ALA A 120 -0.98 25.15 -14.94
N SER A 121 -0.34 25.40 -13.79
CA SER A 121 0.65 26.48 -13.70
C SER A 121 1.90 26.19 -14.54
N LEU A 122 2.39 24.95 -14.54
CA LEU A 122 3.57 24.58 -15.32
C LEU A 122 3.31 24.61 -16.84
N ASN A 123 2.11 24.24 -17.29
CA ASN A 123 1.73 24.38 -18.69
C ASN A 123 1.65 25.86 -19.12
N ALA A 124 1.17 26.74 -18.24
CA ALA A 124 1.19 28.19 -18.48
C ALA A 124 2.63 28.74 -18.53
N ASP A 125 3.50 28.31 -17.59
CA ASP A 125 4.92 28.65 -17.59
C ASP A 125 5.59 28.20 -18.89
N TYR A 126 5.29 27.00 -19.38
CA TYR A 126 5.86 26.46 -20.62
C TYR A 126 5.43 27.29 -21.84
N ALA A 127 4.17 27.71 -21.90
CA ALA A 127 3.65 28.54 -23.00
C ALA A 127 4.33 29.92 -23.02
N ALA A 128 4.62 30.50 -21.85
CA ALA A 128 5.29 31.79 -21.70
C ALA A 128 6.83 31.71 -21.82
N ALA A 129 7.42 30.53 -21.62
CA ALA A 129 8.87 30.34 -21.59
C ALA A 129 9.54 30.58 -22.95
N ALA A 130 10.72 31.19 -22.91
CA ALA A 130 11.62 31.30 -24.05
C ALA A 130 12.10 29.90 -24.52
N PRO A 131 12.50 29.72 -25.80
CA PRO A 131 12.85 28.40 -26.34
C PRO A 131 13.91 27.63 -25.53
N ASP A 132 14.90 28.32 -24.99
CA ASP A 132 15.98 27.77 -24.15
C ASP A 132 15.52 27.38 -22.74
N GLN A 133 14.40 27.93 -22.26
CA GLN A 133 13.82 27.65 -20.94
C GLN A 133 12.77 26.53 -20.97
N ARG A 134 12.17 26.26 -22.14
CA ARG A 134 11.09 25.27 -22.30
C ARG A 134 11.50 23.87 -21.88
N LYS A 135 12.77 23.47 -22.09
CA LYS A 135 13.28 22.17 -21.65
C LYS A 135 13.11 21.99 -20.14
N THR A 136 13.58 22.95 -19.36
CA THR A 136 13.47 22.93 -17.89
C THR A 136 12.02 22.86 -17.43
N VAL A 137 11.10 23.60 -18.07
CA VAL A 137 9.68 23.55 -17.70
C VAL A 137 9.04 22.21 -18.09
N ALA A 138 9.35 21.65 -19.26
CA ALA A 138 8.87 20.33 -19.66
C ALA A 138 9.36 19.22 -18.73
N GLU A 139 10.62 19.28 -18.29
CA GLU A 139 11.17 18.36 -17.28
C GLU A 139 10.43 18.48 -15.94
N ARG A 140 10.04 19.70 -15.52
CA ARG A 140 9.21 19.92 -14.33
C ARG A 140 7.82 19.33 -14.48
N ILE A 141 7.20 19.43 -15.66
CA ILE A 141 5.89 18.82 -15.95
C ILE A 141 5.99 17.29 -15.81
N VAL A 142 7.02 16.68 -16.40
CA VAL A 142 7.27 15.24 -16.26
C VAL A 142 7.58 14.86 -14.82
N ALA A 143 8.37 15.64 -14.09
CA ALA A 143 8.67 15.36 -12.68
C ALA A 143 7.42 15.45 -11.78
N LEU A 144 6.46 16.33 -12.10
CA LEU A 144 5.22 16.49 -11.34
C LEU A 144 4.23 15.37 -11.61
N ALA A 145 4.19 14.87 -12.85
CA ALA A 145 3.29 13.80 -13.27
C ALA A 145 4.03 12.76 -14.13
N PRO A 146 4.93 11.97 -13.52
CA PRO A 146 5.87 11.10 -14.25
C PRO A 146 5.18 10.01 -15.07
N TYR A 147 3.91 9.70 -14.78
CA TYR A 147 3.16 8.65 -15.45
C TYR A 147 2.10 9.16 -16.44
N GLN A 148 2.09 10.48 -16.74
CA GLN A 148 1.18 11.08 -17.72
C GLN A 148 1.85 11.27 -19.08
N ALA A 149 1.31 10.58 -20.09
CA ALA A 149 1.84 10.64 -21.45
C ALA A 149 1.90 12.05 -22.08
N PRO A 150 0.94 12.96 -21.87
CA PRO A 150 1.02 14.31 -22.45
C PRO A 150 2.27 15.09 -22.04
N GLY A 151 2.70 14.96 -20.77
CA GLY A 151 3.93 15.60 -20.29
C GLY A 151 5.19 15.06 -20.97
N HIS A 152 5.25 13.75 -21.18
CA HIS A 152 6.35 13.11 -21.91
C HIS A 152 6.36 13.50 -23.39
N GLN A 153 5.20 13.59 -24.05
CA GLN A 153 5.11 14.07 -25.42
C GLN A 153 5.66 15.50 -25.55
N LEU A 154 5.25 16.38 -24.63
CA LEU A 154 5.73 17.76 -24.59
C LEU A 154 7.26 17.82 -24.44
N LEU A 155 7.83 16.99 -23.57
CA LEU A 155 9.27 16.89 -23.38
C LEU A 155 9.98 16.40 -24.66
N ILE A 156 9.47 15.35 -25.32
CA ILE A 156 10.01 14.82 -26.58
C ILE A 156 10.04 15.92 -27.65
N ASP A 157 8.93 16.64 -27.83
CA ASP A 157 8.84 17.73 -28.83
C ASP A 157 9.80 18.88 -28.52
N THR A 158 9.99 19.18 -27.23
CA THR A 158 10.93 20.20 -26.77
C THR A 158 12.38 19.80 -27.03
N LEU A 159 12.74 18.56 -26.72
CA LEU A 159 14.09 18.02 -26.91
C LEU A 159 14.45 17.94 -28.40
N ASN A 160 13.51 17.53 -29.25
CA ASN A 160 13.69 17.53 -30.70
C ASN A 160 13.97 18.94 -31.24
N LYS A 161 13.22 19.95 -30.78
CA LYS A 161 13.44 21.35 -31.17
C LYS A 161 14.77 21.91 -30.68
N ALA A 162 15.26 21.43 -29.54
CA ALA A 162 16.56 21.80 -28.98
C ALA A 162 17.74 21.02 -29.61
N GLY A 163 17.49 20.07 -30.51
CA GLY A 163 18.53 19.20 -31.09
C GLY A 163 19.04 18.10 -30.16
N ASP A 164 18.36 17.85 -29.03
CA ASP A 164 18.71 16.81 -28.05
C ASP A 164 18.07 15.46 -28.43
N ALA A 165 18.61 14.85 -29.49
CA ALA A 165 18.08 13.60 -30.05
C ALA A 165 18.17 12.43 -29.05
N GLU A 166 19.22 12.37 -28.23
CA GLU A 166 19.38 11.32 -27.23
C GLU A 166 18.34 11.45 -26.12
N GLY A 167 18.11 12.67 -25.61
CA GLY A 167 17.07 12.94 -24.63
C GLY A 167 15.69 12.60 -25.17
N ALA A 168 15.38 13.03 -26.40
CA ALA A 168 14.10 12.74 -27.05
C ALA A 168 13.87 11.23 -27.20
N ARG A 169 14.90 10.48 -27.59
CA ARG A 169 14.84 9.00 -27.66
C ARG A 169 14.54 8.38 -26.30
N LYS A 170 15.28 8.76 -25.25
CA LYS A 170 15.06 8.22 -23.88
C LYS A 170 13.67 8.54 -23.35
N ALA A 171 13.18 9.75 -23.56
CA ALA A 171 11.81 10.13 -23.19
C ALA A 171 10.75 9.35 -23.98
N GLY A 172 11.00 9.13 -25.28
CA GLY A 172 10.18 8.28 -26.15
C GLY A 172 10.11 6.84 -25.63
N GLU A 173 11.25 6.23 -25.32
CA GLU A 173 11.31 4.86 -24.77
C GLU A 173 10.55 4.73 -23.46
N PHE A 174 10.65 5.71 -22.56
CA PHE A 174 9.87 5.73 -21.32
C PHE A 174 8.37 5.81 -21.60
N ARG A 175 7.95 6.73 -22.49
CA ARG A 175 6.56 6.90 -22.90
C ARG A 175 5.99 5.64 -23.55
N ASP A 176 6.77 4.96 -24.38
CA ASP A 176 6.32 3.76 -25.07
C ASP A 176 6.18 2.58 -24.09
N ARG A 177 7.08 2.48 -23.09
CA ARG A 177 6.93 1.53 -21.96
C ARG A 177 5.68 1.80 -21.11
N MET A 178 5.29 3.07 -20.97
CA MET A 178 4.03 3.42 -20.29
C MET A 178 2.80 2.86 -21.03
N PHE A 179 2.78 2.92 -22.36
CA PHE A 179 1.64 2.46 -23.17
C PHE A 179 1.66 0.96 -23.46
N SER A 180 2.81 0.32 -23.35
CA SER A 180 2.99 -1.11 -23.60
C SER A 180 3.57 -1.80 -22.37
N PRO A 181 2.87 -1.79 -21.22
CA PRO A 181 3.34 -2.54 -20.06
C PRO A 181 3.43 -4.01 -20.41
N LYS A 182 4.45 -4.67 -19.88
CA LYS A 182 4.63 -6.12 -20.04
C LYS A 182 4.56 -6.76 -18.66
N PRO A 183 3.72 -7.79 -18.48
CA PRO A 183 3.78 -8.60 -17.29
C PRO A 183 5.15 -9.24 -17.19
N GLU A 184 5.84 -9.03 -16.07
CA GLU A 184 7.18 -9.54 -15.87
C GLU A 184 7.31 -10.15 -14.48
N ARG A 185 7.89 -11.35 -14.41
CA ARG A 185 8.45 -11.93 -13.19
C ARG A 185 9.93 -11.64 -13.18
N LEU A 186 10.41 -10.97 -12.14
CA LEU A 186 11.82 -10.63 -12.01
C LEU A 186 12.66 -11.87 -11.75
N SER A 187 13.93 -11.84 -12.14
CA SER A 187 14.84 -12.97 -11.92
C SER A 187 14.97 -13.29 -10.43
N GLY A 188 14.74 -14.56 -10.06
CA GLY A 188 14.78 -15.03 -8.68
C GLY A 188 13.54 -14.68 -7.84
N GLU A 189 12.52 -14.06 -8.44
CA GLU A 189 11.29 -13.73 -7.75
C GLU A 189 10.33 -14.94 -7.69
N PRO A 190 9.69 -15.22 -6.54
CA PRO A 190 8.67 -16.25 -6.46
C PRO A 190 7.44 -15.91 -7.30
N LYS A 191 6.57 -16.89 -7.56
CA LYS A 191 5.22 -16.59 -8.04
C LYS A 191 4.46 -15.86 -6.93
N LEU A 192 3.88 -14.71 -7.25
CA LEU A 192 3.21 -13.85 -6.30
C LEU A 192 1.76 -13.62 -6.74
N LEU A 193 0.87 -13.71 -5.76
CA LEU A 193 -0.49 -13.22 -5.83
C LEU A 193 -0.52 -11.85 -5.16
N PHE A 194 -1.15 -10.89 -5.83
CA PHE A 194 -1.43 -9.56 -5.34
C PHE A 194 -2.94 -9.33 -5.36
N VAL A 195 -3.41 -8.51 -4.43
CA VAL A 195 -4.71 -7.85 -4.54
C VAL A 195 -4.51 -6.49 -5.18
N VAL A 196 -5.49 -6.05 -5.95
CA VAL A 196 -5.58 -4.68 -6.45
C VAL A 196 -6.89 -4.11 -5.98
N GLU A 197 -6.84 -3.04 -5.19
CA GLU A 197 -8.02 -2.36 -4.66
C GLU A 197 -7.74 -0.85 -4.56
N ARG A 198 -8.70 -0.03 -4.99
CA ARG A 198 -8.63 1.44 -4.91
C ARG A 198 -7.37 2.05 -5.54
N GLY A 199 -6.83 1.40 -6.56
CA GLY A 199 -5.61 1.83 -7.24
C GLY A 199 -4.32 1.50 -6.51
N TYR A 200 -4.37 0.63 -5.49
CA TYR A 200 -3.22 0.07 -4.79
C TYR A 200 -3.08 -1.40 -5.12
N ALA A 201 -1.85 -1.88 -5.22
CA ALA A 201 -1.53 -3.30 -5.27
C ALA A 201 -0.73 -3.70 -4.02
N ALA A 202 -1.15 -4.79 -3.37
CA ALA A 202 -0.50 -5.32 -2.19
C ALA A 202 -0.20 -6.81 -2.38
N PRO A 203 0.96 -7.32 -1.94
CA PRO A 203 1.29 -8.74 -2.03
C PRO A 203 0.46 -9.53 -1.01
N VAL A 204 -0.17 -10.61 -1.46
CA VAL A 204 -0.99 -11.49 -0.59
C VAL A 204 -0.23 -12.75 -0.24
N ALA A 205 0.21 -13.49 -1.26
CA ALA A 205 0.80 -14.80 -1.05
C ALA A 205 1.89 -15.10 -2.08
N ARG A 206 2.87 -15.89 -1.65
CA ARG A 206 3.79 -16.60 -2.52
C ARG A 206 3.20 -17.96 -2.87
N ILE A 207 3.33 -18.34 -4.13
CA ILE A 207 2.88 -19.65 -4.63
C ILE A 207 4.14 -20.48 -4.94
N GLY A 208 4.31 -21.57 -4.19
CA GLY A 208 5.36 -22.55 -4.44
C GLY A 208 5.15 -23.27 -5.77
N ASP A 209 6.20 -23.87 -6.31
CA ASP A 209 6.08 -24.71 -7.51
C ASP A 209 5.22 -25.97 -7.28
N ASP A 210 5.03 -26.35 -6.01
CA ASP A 210 4.12 -27.40 -5.56
C ASP A 210 2.67 -26.90 -5.33
N GLY A 211 2.37 -25.66 -5.69
CA GLY A 211 1.07 -25.01 -5.50
C GLY A 211 0.76 -24.63 -4.05
N ARG A 212 1.71 -24.75 -3.11
CA ARG A 212 1.49 -24.32 -1.72
C ARG A 212 1.57 -22.81 -1.60
N LEU A 213 0.61 -22.25 -0.85
CA LEU A 213 0.53 -20.83 -0.54
C LEU A 213 1.35 -20.53 0.73
N GLN A 214 2.13 -19.46 0.71
CA GLN A 214 2.99 -19.01 1.79
C GLN A 214 2.92 -17.49 1.93
N GLU A 215 3.35 -16.96 3.08
CA GLU A 215 3.40 -15.52 3.32
C GLU A 215 4.29 -14.81 2.30
N ALA A 216 3.78 -13.72 1.72
CA ALA A 216 4.59 -12.77 1.00
C ALA A 216 5.14 -11.72 1.97
N ASP A 217 6.43 -11.39 1.87
CA ASP A 217 6.98 -10.25 2.59
C ASP A 217 6.44 -8.93 2.01
N ALA A 218 6.19 -7.95 2.87
CA ALA A 218 5.85 -6.58 2.48
C ALA A 218 7.07 -5.84 1.89
N SER A 219 7.58 -6.34 0.76
CA SER A 219 8.80 -5.82 0.13
C SER A 219 8.49 -4.97 -1.10
N THR A 220 8.97 -3.73 -1.07
CA THR A 220 8.88 -2.78 -2.19
C THR A 220 9.62 -3.25 -3.45
N ARG A 221 10.49 -4.27 -3.32
CA ARG A 221 11.20 -4.89 -4.45
C ARG A 221 10.25 -5.48 -5.51
N TYR A 222 9.01 -5.78 -5.12
CA TYR A 222 7.99 -6.30 -6.03
C TYR A 222 7.39 -5.22 -6.94
N PHE A 223 7.67 -3.95 -6.67
CA PHE A 223 7.03 -2.83 -7.34
C PHE A 223 8.02 -1.88 -8.02
N PRO A 224 8.92 -2.37 -8.90
CA PRO A 224 9.68 -1.44 -9.73
C PRO A 224 8.72 -0.67 -10.66
N PRO A 225 8.89 0.65 -10.81
CA PRO A 225 8.05 1.48 -11.68
C PRO A 225 7.94 0.94 -13.11
N LEU A 226 6.76 1.12 -13.70
CA LEU A 226 6.35 0.67 -15.02
C LEU A 226 6.25 -0.85 -15.23
N ARG A 227 6.52 -1.65 -14.21
CA ARG A 227 6.32 -3.10 -14.25
C ARG A 227 4.85 -3.42 -14.50
N GLY A 228 4.58 -4.37 -15.39
CA GLY A 228 3.25 -4.96 -15.53
C GLY A 228 3.07 -6.17 -14.61
N LEU A 229 1.85 -6.34 -14.13
CA LEU A 229 1.33 -7.55 -13.50
C LEU A 229 0.11 -7.99 -14.30
N TYR A 230 -0.06 -9.30 -14.48
CA TYR A 230 -1.31 -9.82 -15.06
C TYR A 230 -2.45 -9.43 -14.13
N PHE A 231 -3.49 -8.81 -14.66
CA PHE A 231 -4.64 -8.36 -13.87
C PHE A 231 -5.88 -9.18 -14.21
N PHE A 232 -6.60 -9.58 -13.18
CA PHE A 232 -7.77 -10.45 -13.25
C PHE A 232 -8.93 -9.84 -12.50
N ARG A 233 -10.12 -10.00 -13.06
CA ARG A 233 -11.39 -9.69 -12.41
C ARG A 233 -12.37 -10.82 -12.65
N ARG A 234 -13.11 -11.20 -11.61
CA ARG A 234 -14.16 -12.24 -11.70
C ARG A 234 -13.60 -13.54 -12.27
N GLY A 235 -12.41 -13.95 -11.83
CA GLY A 235 -11.72 -15.14 -12.33
C GLY A 235 -11.25 -15.12 -13.78
N GLY A 236 -11.28 -13.97 -14.45
CA GLY A 236 -10.84 -13.86 -15.83
C GLY A 236 -9.76 -12.81 -16.06
N ALA A 237 -8.93 -13.03 -17.08
CA ALA A 237 -7.88 -12.09 -17.50
C ALA A 237 -8.48 -10.79 -18.04
N ASP A 238 -8.21 -9.69 -17.36
CA ASP A 238 -8.85 -8.40 -17.62
C ASP A 238 -7.87 -7.31 -18.08
N GLY A 239 -6.57 -7.53 -17.94
CA GLY A 239 -5.57 -6.65 -18.51
C GLY A 239 -4.24 -6.72 -17.79
N ILE A 240 -3.60 -5.56 -17.67
CA ILE A 240 -2.30 -5.42 -17.00
C ILE A 240 -2.40 -4.32 -15.97
N ALA A 241 -2.15 -4.67 -14.71
CA ALA A 241 -1.93 -3.68 -13.65
C ALA A 241 -0.47 -3.21 -13.76
N GLN A 242 -0.29 -1.94 -14.13
CA GLN A 242 1.04 -1.34 -14.24
C GLN A 242 1.37 -0.57 -12.97
N VAL A 243 2.50 -0.89 -12.38
CA VAL A 243 3.08 -0.20 -11.23
C VAL A 243 3.47 1.21 -11.64
N LEU A 244 2.98 2.19 -10.88
CA LEU A 244 3.38 3.58 -11.01
C LEU A 244 4.59 3.81 -10.10
N ASP A 245 4.35 3.85 -8.80
CA ASP A 245 5.37 4.00 -7.76
C ASP A 245 4.97 3.22 -6.50
N VAL A 246 5.92 3.14 -5.57
CA VAL A 246 5.70 2.53 -4.26
C VAL A 246 4.87 3.51 -3.42
N ALA A 247 3.81 3.00 -2.80
CA ALA A 247 3.08 3.78 -1.81
C ALA A 247 3.93 3.84 -0.54
N LEU A 248 4.23 5.05 -0.09
CA LEU A 248 5.04 5.30 1.10
C LEU A 248 4.15 5.10 2.33
N SER A 249 3.86 3.84 2.63
CA SER A 249 3.29 3.38 3.88
C SER A 249 4.34 2.47 4.54
N ASP A 250 4.71 2.80 5.77
CA ASP A 250 5.76 2.12 6.52
C ASP A 250 5.38 0.65 6.87
N VAL A 251 4.14 0.24 6.61
CA VAL A 251 3.54 -0.98 7.15
C VAL A 251 3.15 -2.00 6.07
N THR A 252 2.80 -1.58 4.84
CA THR A 252 2.01 -2.44 3.94
C THR A 252 2.72 -2.89 2.66
N GLY A 253 3.87 -2.31 2.33
CA GLY A 253 4.62 -2.69 1.13
C GLY A 253 3.78 -2.60 -0.15
N GLU A 254 2.97 -1.55 -0.28
CA GLU A 254 2.04 -1.36 -1.39
C GLU A 254 2.62 -0.53 -2.54
N ALA A 255 1.94 -0.57 -3.68
CA ALA A 255 2.24 0.30 -4.81
C ALA A 255 1.00 0.87 -5.45
N HIS A 256 1.08 2.12 -5.91
CA HIS A 256 0.07 2.67 -6.78
C HIS A 256 0.10 1.97 -8.14
N VAL A 257 -1.07 1.60 -8.63
CA VAL A 257 -1.24 0.94 -9.92
C VAL A 257 -2.29 1.60 -10.78
N ARG A 258 -2.16 1.36 -12.07
CA ARG A 258 -3.20 1.63 -13.07
C ARG A 258 -3.50 0.40 -13.88
N ILE A 259 -4.73 0.25 -14.35
CA ILE A 259 -5.10 -0.81 -15.29
C ILE A 259 -4.93 -0.27 -16.70
N ALA A 260 -3.93 -0.79 -17.44
CA ALA A 260 -3.68 -0.37 -18.80
C ALA A 260 -4.90 -0.63 -19.71
N PRO A 261 -5.21 0.28 -20.66
CA PRO A 261 -4.38 1.38 -21.14
C PRO A 261 -4.58 2.71 -20.39
N ALA A 262 -5.24 2.74 -19.23
CA ALA A 262 -5.41 3.97 -18.47
C ALA A 262 -4.05 4.62 -18.16
N THR A 263 -3.99 5.95 -18.18
CA THR A 263 -2.77 6.70 -17.88
C THR A 263 -2.72 7.22 -16.44
N ALA A 264 -3.86 7.30 -15.76
CA ALA A 264 -3.99 7.69 -14.36
C ALA A 264 -4.15 6.47 -13.44
N ARG A 265 -3.96 6.68 -12.13
CA ARG A 265 -4.23 5.66 -11.10
C ARG A 265 -5.69 5.19 -11.20
N SER A 266 -5.91 3.90 -10.99
CA SER A 266 -7.23 3.30 -11.13
C SER A 266 -7.94 3.17 -9.78
N ASP A 267 -8.43 4.30 -9.26
CA ASP A 267 -9.02 4.43 -7.91
C ASP A 267 -10.29 3.58 -7.71
N GLU A 268 -10.88 3.08 -8.80
CA GLU A 268 -12.05 2.19 -8.78
C GLU A 268 -11.69 0.74 -9.14
N ALA A 269 -10.42 0.43 -9.42
CA ALA A 269 -10.01 -0.93 -9.74
C ALA A 269 -10.08 -1.83 -8.52
N ARG A 270 -10.73 -2.99 -8.69
CA ARG A 270 -10.81 -4.08 -7.73
C ARG A 270 -10.60 -5.41 -8.47
N GLY A 271 -9.68 -6.24 -8.00
CA GLY A 271 -9.37 -7.53 -8.61
C GLY A 271 -8.08 -8.14 -8.08
N LEU A 272 -7.62 -9.19 -8.74
CA LEU A 272 -6.36 -9.88 -8.40
C LEU A 272 -5.29 -9.54 -9.44
N ALA A 273 -4.02 -9.59 -9.03
CA ALA A 273 -2.92 -9.53 -9.96
C ALA A 273 -1.85 -10.58 -9.66
N THR A 274 -1.08 -10.97 -10.68
CA THR A 274 0.02 -11.92 -10.53
C THR A 274 1.23 -11.51 -11.36
N ASN A 275 2.42 -11.94 -10.96
CA ASN A 275 3.63 -11.80 -11.79
C ASN A 275 3.85 -12.99 -12.76
N PHE A 276 2.95 -13.97 -12.77
CA PHE A 276 3.00 -15.15 -13.63
C PHE A 276 1.65 -15.32 -14.34
N PRO A 277 1.57 -15.93 -15.53
CA PRO A 277 0.30 -16.14 -16.21
C PRO A 277 -0.52 -17.22 -15.48
N ALA A 278 -1.46 -16.81 -14.64
CA ALA A 278 -2.40 -17.72 -14.00
C ALA A 278 -3.43 -18.25 -15.00
N THR A 279 -3.93 -19.46 -14.77
CA THR A 279 -4.98 -20.04 -15.61
C THR A 279 -6.26 -19.21 -15.41
N SER A 280 -6.83 -18.73 -16.49
CA SER A 280 -8.02 -17.88 -16.42
C SER A 280 -8.82 -17.94 -17.71
N ALA A 281 -10.13 -17.75 -17.57
CA ALA A 281 -11.01 -17.52 -18.69
C ALA A 281 -11.05 -16.02 -19.06
N LYS A 282 -11.88 -15.66 -20.04
CA LYS A 282 -12.25 -14.25 -20.22
C LYS A 282 -13.14 -13.82 -19.04
N PRO A 283 -12.97 -12.61 -18.47
CA PRO A 283 -13.84 -12.12 -17.41
C PRO A 283 -15.28 -12.10 -17.91
N ALA A 284 -16.15 -12.75 -17.16
CA ALA A 284 -17.58 -12.76 -17.38
C ALA A 284 -18.26 -11.98 -16.26
N ALA A 285 -19.33 -11.24 -16.60
CA ALA A 285 -20.19 -10.72 -15.56
C ALA A 285 -20.81 -11.88 -14.78
N ASP A 286 -20.92 -11.73 -13.47
CA ASP A 286 -21.64 -12.71 -12.66
C ASP A 286 -23.06 -12.81 -13.22
N ALA A 287 -23.48 -14.04 -13.52
CA ALA A 287 -24.83 -14.28 -14.00
C ALA A 287 -25.84 -13.91 -12.92
N ALA A 288 -27.06 -13.56 -13.32
CA ALA A 288 -28.15 -13.45 -12.36
C ALA A 288 -28.29 -14.77 -11.60
N ALA A 289 -28.16 -14.72 -10.28
CA ALA A 289 -28.15 -15.92 -9.47
C ALA A 289 -29.44 -16.73 -9.69
N PRO A 290 -29.36 -18.03 -10.03
CA PRO A 290 -30.54 -18.87 -10.16
C PRO A 290 -31.37 -18.84 -8.87
N ALA A 291 -32.70 -18.91 -8.99
CA ALA A 291 -33.58 -18.88 -7.83
C ALA A 291 -33.26 -19.98 -6.80
N ALA A 292 -32.84 -21.16 -7.27
CA ALA A 292 -32.37 -22.26 -6.43
C ALA A 292 -31.10 -21.90 -5.66
N ALA A 293 -30.12 -21.27 -6.30
CA ALA A 293 -28.88 -20.81 -5.68
C ALA A 293 -29.17 -19.77 -4.59
N ARG A 294 -30.01 -18.77 -4.91
CA ARG A 294 -30.40 -17.73 -3.96
C ARG A 294 -31.13 -18.30 -2.75
N LYS A 295 -32.08 -19.21 -2.96
CA LYS A 295 -32.80 -19.86 -1.86
C LYS A 295 -31.85 -20.64 -0.94
N ALA A 296 -30.96 -21.46 -1.51
CA ALA A 296 -29.98 -22.23 -0.75
C ALA A 296 -28.99 -21.32 0.01
N ALA A 297 -28.55 -20.22 -0.63
CA ALA A 297 -27.71 -19.21 0.00
C ALA A 297 -28.42 -18.54 1.20
N GLU A 298 -29.65 -18.05 1.03
CA GLU A 298 -30.42 -17.43 2.11
C GLU A 298 -30.68 -18.41 3.28
N GLU A 299 -30.92 -19.70 3.00
CA GLU A 299 -31.05 -20.75 4.02
C GLU A 299 -29.73 -20.97 4.77
N ALA A 300 -28.61 -21.07 4.06
CA ALA A 300 -27.27 -21.26 4.62
C ALA A 300 -26.84 -20.07 5.49
N LEU A 301 -26.98 -18.84 4.98
CA LEU A 301 -26.64 -17.62 5.71
C LEU A 301 -27.52 -17.45 6.95
N ARG A 302 -28.82 -17.74 6.86
CA ARG A 302 -29.72 -17.74 8.01
C ARG A 302 -29.31 -18.76 9.06
N ALA A 303 -28.83 -19.94 8.66
CA ALA A 303 -28.30 -20.93 9.59
C ALA A 303 -27.01 -20.44 10.27
N GLY A 304 -26.07 -19.86 9.51
CA GLY A 304 -24.82 -19.30 10.04
C GLY A 304 -25.07 -18.15 11.03
N LEU A 305 -25.91 -17.18 10.70
CA LEU A 305 -26.25 -16.06 11.59
C LEU A 305 -26.97 -16.52 12.86
N ARG A 306 -27.83 -17.55 12.80
CA ARG A 306 -28.46 -18.15 13.99
C ARG A 306 -27.45 -18.80 14.91
N GLN A 307 -26.40 -19.44 14.38
CA GLN A 307 -25.31 -19.99 15.20
C GLN A 307 -24.59 -18.88 15.98
N GLN A 308 -24.52 -17.68 15.41
CA GLN A 308 -24.00 -16.46 16.05
C GLN A 308 -25.03 -15.74 16.94
N LYS A 309 -26.15 -16.41 17.27
CA LYS A 309 -27.22 -15.89 18.16
C LYS A 309 -27.90 -14.61 17.66
N ALA A 310 -27.81 -14.28 16.37
CA ALA A 310 -28.54 -13.15 15.81
C ALA A 310 -30.06 -13.41 15.85
N GLU A 311 -30.86 -12.39 16.17
CA GLU A 311 -32.30 -12.54 16.26
C GLU A 311 -32.94 -12.69 14.88
N ARG A 312 -34.05 -13.43 14.81
CA ARG A 312 -34.77 -13.66 13.54
C ARG A 312 -35.09 -12.36 12.79
N ALA A 313 -35.56 -11.34 13.48
CA ALA A 313 -35.92 -10.06 12.86
C ALA A 313 -34.70 -9.32 12.30
N GLN A 314 -33.53 -9.46 12.93
CA GLN A 314 -32.27 -8.87 12.46
C GLN A 314 -31.74 -9.62 11.23
N ILE A 315 -31.79 -10.96 11.25
CA ILE A 315 -31.40 -11.79 10.11
C ILE A 315 -32.21 -11.43 8.85
N GLU A 316 -33.54 -11.31 8.98
CA GLU A 316 -34.38 -10.96 7.83
C GLU A 316 -34.10 -9.53 7.30
N ARG A 317 -33.65 -8.61 8.16
CA ARG A 317 -33.20 -7.27 7.72
C ARG A 317 -31.88 -7.38 6.99
N ALA A 318 -30.91 -8.10 7.54
CA ALA A 318 -29.59 -8.29 6.95
C ALA A 318 -29.66 -8.90 5.54
N LEU A 319 -30.47 -9.94 5.35
CA LEU A 319 -30.62 -10.63 4.07
C LEU A 319 -31.39 -9.81 3.01
N LYS A 320 -32.17 -8.81 3.44
CA LYS A 320 -32.93 -7.91 2.53
C LYS A 320 -32.24 -6.57 2.30
N ALA A 321 -31.24 -6.25 3.11
CA ALA A 321 -30.46 -5.03 2.94
C ALA A 321 -29.74 -5.09 1.60
N LYS A 322 -29.75 -3.95 0.89
CA LYS A 322 -28.88 -3.78 -0.26
C LYS A 322 -27.43 -3.72 0.25
N PRO A 323 -26.47 -4.29 -0.50
CA PRO A 323 -25.06 -4.11 -0.20
C PRO A 323 -24.73 -2.63 -0.05
N ASP A 324 -24.22 -2.26 1.12
CA ASP A 324 -23.58 -0.97 1.37
C ASP A 324 -22.08 -1.22 1.31
N HIS A 325 -21.45 -0.81 0.22
CA HIS A 325 -20.02 -1.00 -0.01
C HIS A 325 -19.15 -0.02 0.80
N GLU A 326 -19.73 1.02 1.41
CA GLU A 326 -18.98 1.93 2.30
C GLU A 326 -18.88 1.36 3.71
N ARG A 327 -19.92 0.66 4.16
CA ARG A 327 -20.00 0.06 5.51
C ARG A 327 -19.84 -1.44 5.53
N ASP A 328 -19.64 -2.03 4.36
CA ASP A 328 -19.54 -3.46 4.17
C ASP A 328 -20.75 -4.23 4.75
N LEU A 329 -21.97 -3.75 4.55
CA LEU A 329 -23.20 -4.38 5.08
C LEU A 329 -24.08 -5.03 4.01
N GLY A 330 -24.90 -5.99 4.41
CA GLY A 330 -25.91 -6.63 3.55
C GLY A 330 -25.45 -7.95 2.92
N MET A 331 -26.35 -8.60 2.18
CA MET A 331 -26.07 -9.88 1.52
C MET A 331 -25.51 -9.68 0.12
N GLU A 332 -24.39 -10.32 -0.17
CA GLU A 332 -23.79 -10.45 -1.49
C GLU A 332 -23.86 -11.91 -1.96
N LEU A 333 -24.10 -12.10 -3.25
CA LEU A 333 -24.23 -13.42 -3.87
C LEU A 333 -23.58 -13.41 -5.24
N HIS A 334 -22.54 -14.23 -5.40
CA HIS A 334 -21.79 -14.40 -6.63
C HIS A 334 -22.06 -15.79 -7.20
N THR A 335 -22.32 -15.90 -8.51
CA THR A 335 -22.52 -17.19 -9.17
C THR A 335 -21.65 -17.30 -10.42
N PHE A 336 -21.01 -18.46 -10.60
CA PHE A 336 -20.07 -18.71 -11.69
C PHE A 336 -19.86 -20.21 -11.94
N GLU A 337 -19.27 -20.55 -13.08
CA GLU A 337 -18.80 -21.91 -13.40
C GLU A 337 -17.37 -22.11 -12.89
N ALA A 338 -17.12 -23.21 -12.18
CA ALA A 338 -15.84 -23.52 -11.53
C ALA A 338 -15.21 -24.82 -12.09
N GLY A 339 -15.08 -24.87 -13.42
CA GLY A 339 -14.47 -26.00 -14.13
C GLY A 339 -15.07 -27.34 -13.73
N SER A 340 -14.25 -28.24 -13.20
CA SER A 340 -14.68 -29.59 -12.80
C SER A 340 -15.62 -29.61 -11.58
N ALA A 341 -15.68 -28.54 -10.79
CA ALA A 341 -16.65 -28.40 -9.70
C ALA A 341 -18.06 -28.00 -10.20
N GLY A 342 -18.18 -27.56 -11.46
CA GLY A 342 -19.45 -27.16 -12.07
C GLY A 342 -19.97 -25.81 -11.56
N PRO A 343 -21.29 -25.59 -11.57
CA PRO A 343 -21.91 -24.34 -11.13
C PRO A 343 -21.67 -24.11 -9.64
N MET A 344 -21.25 -22.90 -9.28
CA MET A 344 -20.99 -22.50 -7.91
C MET A 344 -21.73 -21.21 -7.54
N ALA A 345 -22.04 -21.09 -6.25
CA ALA A 345 -22.52 -19.85 -5.66
C ALA A 345 -21.77 -19.56 -4.36
N ILE A 346 -21.32 -18.32 -4.19
CA ILE A 346 -20.68 -17.83 -2.96
C ILE A 346 -21.58 -16.75 -2.39
N ALA A 347 -22.00 -16.94 -1.14
CA ALA A 347 -22.87 -16.00 -0.45
C ALA A 347 -22.16 -15.46 0.79
N THR A 348 -22.23 -14.16 1.01
CA THR A 348 -21.67 -13.48 2.19
C THR A 348 -22.71 -12.51 2.74
N VAL A 349 -22.74 -12.36 4.05
CA VAL A 349 -23.52 -11.33 4.72
C VAL A 349 -22.74 -10.82 5.91
N VAL A 350 -22.72 -9.50 6.07
CA VAL A 350 -22.18 -8.81 7.24
C VAL A 350 -23.25 -7.85 7.73
N TRP A 351 -23.47 -7.80 9.03
CA TRP A 351 -24.53 -7.01 9.63
C TRP A 351 -24.16 -6.50 11.02
N ASN A 352 -24.36 -5.20 11.24
CA ASN A 352 -24.19 -4.60 12.56
C ASN A 352 -25.48 -4.78 13.36
N LEU A 353 -25.35 -5.42 14.52
CA LEU A 353 -26.44 -5.59 15.47
C LEU A 353 -26.74 -4.23 16.12
N PRO A 354 -28.03 -3.89 16.33
CA PRO A 354 -28.40 -2.70 17.08
C PRO A 354 -27.77 -2.73 18.48
N VAL A 355 -27.22 -1.60 18.91
CA VAL A 355 -26.70 -1.44 20.26
C VAL A 355 -27.86 -1.56 21.26
N ALA A 356 -27.79 -2.52 22.19
CA ALA A 356 -28.87 -2.81 23.12
C ALA A 356 -28.93 -1.86 24.34
N GLY A 357 -27.90 -1.04 24.55
CA GLY A 357 -27.84 -0.05 25.64
C GLY A 357 -26.59 0.84 25.56
N PRO A 358 -26.54 1.96 26.31
CA PRO A 358 -25.49 2.97 26.19
C PRO A 358 -24.06 2.46 26.48
N ASP A 359 -23.93 1.36 27.23
CA ASP A 359 -22.64 0.77 27.61
C ASP A 359 -22.24 -0.46 26.76
N GLN A 360 -22.99 -0.78 25.70
CA GLN A 360 -22.66 -1.90 24.82
C GLN A 360 -21.89 -1.44 23.59
N VAL A 361 -20.82 -2.16 23.26
CA VAL A 361 -20.06 -1.99 22.03
C VAL A 361 -20.87 -2.47 20.82
N GLU A 362 -20.70 -1.79 19.69
CA GLU A 362 -21.25 -2.24 18.41
C GLU A 362 -20.79 -3.68 18.15
N THR A 363 -21.75 -4.55 17.85
CA THR A 363 -21.47 -5.96 17.60
C THR A 363 -21.84 -6.25 16.16
N SER A 364 -20.92 -6.84 15.42
CA SER A 364 -21.15 -7.22 14.03
C SER A 364 -21.16 -8.73 13.92
N VAL A 365 -22.09 -9.24 13.12
CA VAL A 365 -22.20 -10.65 12.79
C VAL A 365 -21.96 -10.83 11.31
N SER A 366 -21.25 -11.90 10.97
CA SER A 366 -21.00 -12.28 9.58
C SER A 366 -21.30 -13.76 9.36
N ALA A 367 -21.70 -14.08 8.15
CA ALA A 367 -21.80 -15.45 7.68
C ALA A 367 -21.40 -15.53 6.21
N SER A 368 -20.72 -16.60 5.82
CA SER A 368 -20.48 -16.93 4.43
C SER A 368 -20.72 -18.41 4.14
N ALA A 369 -21.09 -18.70 2.90
CA ALA A 369 -21.36 -20.04 2.42
C ALA A 369 -20.79 -20.24 1.01
N ILE A 370 -20.17 -21.39 0.80
CA ILE A 370 -19.73 -21.90 -0.50
C ILE A 370 -20.73 -22.99 -0.89
N LEU A 371 -21.37 -22.83 -2.05
CA LEU A 371 -22.35 -23.75 -2.58
C LEU A 371 -21.91 -24.32 -3.93
N GLU A 372 -22.10 -25.63 -4.11
CA GLU A 372 -21.91 -26.33 -5.38
C GLU A 372 -23.27 -26.78 -5.93
N GLY A 373 -23.40 -26.76 -7.26
CA GLY A 373 -24.53 -27.38 -7.95
C GLY A 373 -24.61 -28.88 -7.67
N ASP A 374 -25.80 -29.40 -7.42
CA ASP A 374 -26.02 -30.82 -7.10
C ASP A 374 -26.20 -31.73 -8.33
N GLY A 375 -26.07 -31.16 -9.54
CA GLY A 375 -26.30 -31.83 -10.82
C GLY A 375 -27.76 -32.07 -11.18
N LYS A 376 -28.71 -31.69 -10.29
CA LYS A 376 -30.17 -31.85 -10.45
C LYS A 376 -30.89 -30.51 -10.51
N GLY A 377 -30.15 -29.40 -10.66
CA GLY A 377 -30.66 -28.04 -10.67
C GLY A 377 -30.78 -27.39 -9.28
N GLY A 378 -30.38 -28.10 -8.22
CA GLY A 378 -30.26 -27.58 -6.86
C GLY A 378 -28.82 -27.20 -6.51
N TYR A 379 -28.64 -26.71 -5.28
CA TYR A 379 -27.35 -26.31 -4.71
C TYR A 379 -27.20 -26.93 -3.32
N ARG A 380 -26.00 -27.41 -3.01
CA ARG A 380 -25.64 -27.93 -1.69
C ARG A 380 -24.55 -27.05 -1.06
N VAL A 381 -24.65 -26.84 0.25
CA VAL A 381 -23.60 -26.15 1.00
C VAL A 381 -22.41 -27.11 1.16
N VAL A 382 -21.23 -26.69 0.71
CA VAL A 382 -20.00 -27.50 0.79
C VAL A 382 -18.99 -26.93 1.78
N ALA A 383 -19.11 -25.65 2.13
CA ALA A 383 -18.44 -25.03 3.26
C ALA A 383 -19.25 -23.81 3.74
N SER A 384 -19.11 -23.48 5.01
CA SER A 384 -19.71 -22.28 5.59
C SER A 384 -18.91 -21.83 6.80
N GLN A 385 -18.91 -20.54 7.05
CA GLN A 385 -18.32 -19.94 8.25
C GLN A 385 -19.24 -18.84 8.76
N GLY A 386 -19.15 -18.57 10.06
CA GLY A 386 -19.84 -17.46 10.68
C GLY A 386 -19.02 -16.94 11.84
N ALA A 387 -19.05 -15.63 12.05
CA ALA A 387 -18.35 -14.98 13.13
C ALA A 387 -19.25 -13.92 13.79
N SER A 388 -18.99 -13.67 15.07
CA SER A 388 -19.54 -12.54 15.81
C SER A 388 -18.39 -11.87 16.54
N SER A 389 -18.28 -10.56 16.45
CA SER A 389 -17.32 -9.80 17.24
C SER A 389 -17.98 -8.53 17.78
N GLY A 390 -17.50 -8.07 18.94
CA GLY A 390 -17.86 -6.79 19.52
C GLY A 390 -16.67 -5.83 19.45
N GLY A 391 -16.95 -4.55 19.18
CA GLY A 391 -15.94 -3.51 19.03
C GLY A 391 -15.08 -3.71 17.79
N ASP A 392 -13.82 -3.33 17.89
CA ASP A 392 -12.91 -3.16 16.75
C ASP A 392 -12.34 -4.46 16.15
N MET A 393 -12.69 -5.63 16.70
CA MET A 393 -12.12 -6.94 16.34
C MET A 393 -12.95 -7.74 15.33
N LEU A 394 -13.57 -7.10 14.32
CA LEU A 394 -14.39 -7.81 13.35
C LEU A 394 -13.59 -8.48 12.24
N GLU A 395 -13.34 -9.78 12.38
CA GLU A 395 -13.05 -10.67 11.26
C GLU A 395 -14.32 -10.96 10.45
N SER A 396 -14.54 -10.20 9.39
CA SER A 396 -15.71 -10.35 8.51
C SER A 396 -15.29 -10.80 7.11
N PRO A 397 -15.32 -12.12 6.81
CA PRO A 397 -14.94 -12.61 5.50
C PRO A 397 -15.97 -12.21 4.45
N ARG A 398 -15.53 -11.44 3.47
CA ARG A 398 -16.27 -11.03 2.26
C ARG A 398 -15.62 -11.63 1.04
N PHE A 399 -16.43 -12.09 0.08
CA PHE A 399 -15.90 -12.66 -1.14
C PHE A 399 -15.24 -11.55 -1.96
N PHE A 400 -13.97 -11.72 -2.26
CA PHE A 400 -13.19 -10.73 -2.99
C PHE A 400 -13.19 -11.05 -4.48
N ASP A 401 -12.61 -12.18 -4.85
CA ASP A 401 -12.58 -12.69 -6.21
C ASP A 401 -12.21 -14.19 -6.21
N ARG A 402 -12.00 -14.77 -7.39
CA ARG A 402 -11.56 -16.13 -7.63
C ARG A 402 -10.44 -16.14 -8.68
N LEU A 403 -9.52 -17.11 -8.63
CA LEU A 403 -8.51 -17.30 -9.68
C LEU A 403 -7.95 -18.72 -9.59
N ASP A 404 -7.72 -19.38 -10.72
CA ASP A 404 -7.06 -20.70 -10.76
C ASP A 404 -5.54 -20.51 -10.67
N LEU A 405 -4.99 -20.68 -9.46
CA LEU A 405 -3.60 -20.39 -9.14
C LEU A 405 -2.68 -21.58 -9.41
N ASP A 406 -3.19 -22.80 -9.29
CA ASP A 406 -2.42 -24.05 -9.47
C ASP A 406 -2.63 -24.73 -10.83
N GLY A 407 -3.62 -24.26 -11.61
CA GLY A 407 -3.89 -24.69 -12.98
C GLY A 407 -4.70 -25.99 -13.07
N ASP A 408 -5.36 -26.41 -11.99
CA ASP A 408 -6.18 -27.64 -11.98
C ASP A 408 -7.58 -27.44 -12.62
N GLY A 409 -7.90 -26.22 -13.03
CA GLY A 409 -9.16 -25.84 -13.66
C GLY A 409 -10.27 -25.49 -12.66
N VAL A 410 -10.03 -25.58 -11.35
CA VAL A 410 -10.94 -25.13 -10.28
C VAL A 410 -10.33 -23.90 -9.62
N PRO A 411 -10.99 -22.74 -9.65
CA PRO A 411 -10.39 -21.54 -9.09
C PRO A 411 -10.31 -21.60 -7.55
N GLU A 412 -9.21 -21.12 -7.00
CA GLU A 412 -9.16 -20.68 -5.61
C GLU A 412 -10.18 -19.56 -5.37
N LEU A 413 -10.78 -19.56 -4.19
CA LEU A 413 -11.69 -18.52 -3.73
C LEU A 413 -10.96 -17.61 -2.74
N ILE A 414 -10.92 -16.32 -3.03
CA ILE A 414 -10.24 -15.32 -2.21
C ILE A 414 -11.32 -14.56 -1.45
N PHE A 415 -11.20 -14.53 -0.13
CA PHE A 415 -12.01 -13.72 0.76
C PHE A 415 -11.14 -12.65 1.39
N GLN A 416 -11.63 -11.42 1.41
CA GLN A 416 -11.08 -10.34 2.20
C GLN A 416 -11.68 -10.42 3.60
N VAL A 417 -10.88 -10.29 4.64
CA VAL A 417 -11.33 -10.32 6.02
C VAL A 417 -10.95 -9.00 6.66
N GLY A 418 -11.96 -8.19 6.99
CA GLY A 418 -11.73 -6.98 7.79
C GLY A 418 -11.04 -7.33 9.12
N GLN A 419 -10.17 -6.47 9.61
CA GLN A 419 -9.56 -6.54 10.93
C GLN A 419 -9.40 -5.12 11.49
N TYR A 420 -8.99 -5.02 12.76
CA TYR A 420 -8.62 -3.73 13.33
C TYR A 420 -7.48 -3.10 12.52
N GLU A 421 -7.69 -1.87 12.06
CA GLU A 421 -6.72 -1.07 11.28
C GLU A 421 -6.24 -1.74 9.99
N GLY A 422 -6.91 -2.76 9.47
CA GLY A 422 -6.43 -3.46 8.27
C GLY A 422 -7.36 -4.53 7.71
N VAL A 423 -6.89 -5.23 6.69
CA VAL A 423 -7.55 -6.38 6.07
C VAL A 423 -6.55 -7.51 5.87
N ASP A 424 -6.93 -8.76 6.13
CA ASP A 424 -6.21 -9.94 5.68
C ASP A 424 -6.98 -10.66 4.57
N TYR A 425 -6.35 -11.65 3.94
CA TYR A 425 -6.98 -12.44 2.88
C TYR A 425 -6.94 -13.93 3.23
N GLN A 426 -8.08 -14.58 3.06
CA GLN A 426 -8.21 -16.04 3.12
C GLN A 426 -8.33 -16.62 1.72
N ILE A 427 -7.55 -17.66 1.44
CA ILE A 427 -7.60 -18.40 0.18
C ILE A 427 -8.12 -19.80 0.45
N TRP A 428 -9.19 -20.17 -0.24
CA TRP A 428 -9.82 -21.48 -0.15
C TRP A 428 -9.59 -22.26 -1.45
N SER A 429 -9.09 -23.49 -1.31
CA SER A 429 -8.87 -24.40 -2.43
C SER A 429 -9.76 -25.63 -2.29
N ARG A 430 -10.09 -26.27 -3.41
CA ARG A 430 -10.84 -27.52 -3.45
C ARG A 430 -9.91 -28.71 -3.59
N LYS A 431 -9.66 -29.44 -2.50
CA LYS A 431 -8.77 -30.62 -2.52
C LYS A 431 -9.53 -31.89 -2.14
N GLY A 432 -9.44 -32.91 -2.99
CA GLY A 432 -10.16 -34.17 -2.78
C GLY A 432 -11.68 -34.01 -2.71
N GLY A 433 -12.24 -33.05 -3.46
CA GLY A 433 -13.68 -32.75 -3.46
C GLY A 433 -14.17 -31.97 -2.24
N GLN A 434 -13.27 -31.48 -1.38
CA GLN A 434 -13.61 -30.68 -0.21
C GLN A 434 -12.98 -29.30 -0.29
N TRP A 435 -13.75 -28.26 0.06
CA TRP A 435 -13.26 -26.90 0.21
C TRP A 435 -12.59 -26.73 1.57
N LYS A 436 -11.36 -26.24 1.57
CA LYS A 436 -10.59 -25.96 2.79
C LYS A 436 -9.85 -24.65 2.65
N LYS A 437 -9.76 -23.91 3.75
CA LYS A 437 -8.86 -22.76 3.86
C LYS A 437 -7.42 -23.25 3.69
N ALA A 438 -6.80 -22.87 2.58
CA ALA A 438 -5.43 -23.23 2.23
C ALA A 438 -4.43 -22.20 2.77
N TYR A 439 -4.85 -20.96 2.96
CA TYR A 439 -4.01 -19.86 3.43
C TYR A 439 -4.84 -18.74 4.09
N GLN A 440 -4.20 -18.00 5.00
CA GLN A 440 -4.67 -16.73 5.56
C GLN A 440 -3.45 -15.84 5.82
N GLY A 441 -3.46 -14.60 5.31
CA GLY A 441 -2.38 -13.63 5.48
C GLY A 441 -2.46 -12.47 4.49
N GLY A 442 -1.34 -11.80 4.21
CA GLY A 442 -1.32 -10.65 3.29
C GLY A 442 -1.96 -9.39 3.87
N TYR A 443 -1.64 -9.07 5.13
CA TYR A 443 -2.21 -7.94 5.86
C TYR A 443 -1.94 -6.60 5.14
N VAL A 444 -2.99 -5.83 4.92
CA VAL A 444 -2.94 -4.45 4.41
C VAL A 444 -3.56 -3.54 5.46
N GLY A 445 -2.75 -2.66 6.05
CA GLY A 445 -3.17 -1.64 7.01
C GLY A 445 -3.93 -0.48 6.35
N VAL A 446 -4.82 0.17 7.12
CA VAL A 446 -5.63 1.34 6.72
C VAL A 446 -5.00 2.65 7.18
#